data_AF-A0A7U2MHI7-F1
#
_entry.id   AF-A0A7U2MHI7-F1
#
_cell.length_a   1.000
_cell.length_b   1.000
_cell.length_c   1.000
_cell.angle_alpha   90.00
_cell.angle_beta   90.00
_cell.angle_gamma   90.00
#
_symmetry.space_group_name_H-M   'P 1'
#
loop_
_entity.id
_entity.type
_entity.pdbx_description
1 polymer ?
#
loop_
_entity_poly.entity_id
_entity_poly.type
_entity_poly.pdbx_seq_one_letter_code
_entity_poly.pdbx_strand_id
1 'polypeptide(L)'
;MAPAKDMDSFISVNQESYDPDGKDYYLGYREADFKRPFAKYYNPVTPAISDEVQKGLSASPWASSIGHTPWEAKTHMLRSGYTLLENGYTTLPDGTLYIAVRTSIPQITGDAYNWWFGWHLTDTSRYKLWNPIAHQYAWRYPNTMDWSNKSLPERYINTYSFISEFIGNDCSKLTVAFIDPQELGIDKSKFEEQGIEAMVVGRIKVGEHITSGFDNKSFLIHQVRRKPDGERELRSRFWIAGATPQVGHDLVVHCAIEMSRKSCIHSRGKAEYGQLIDMVE
;
A
#
# COMPACT_ATOMS: atom_id res chain seq x y z
N MET A 1 33.22 19.73 19.01
CA MET A 1 31.81 20.15 18.99
C MET A 1 31.09 19.26 18.00
N ALA A 2 30.21 18.39 18.49
CA ALA A 2 29.29 17.68 17.59
C ALA A 2 28.32 18.71 16.99
N PRO A 3 28.00 18.65 15.69
CA PRO A 3 27.00 19.56 15.13
C PRO A 3 25.66 19.28 15.78
N ALA A 4 24.98 20.35 16.18
CA ALA A 4 23.60 20.30 16.65
C ALA A 4 22.75 19.61 15.58
N LYS A 5 22.00 18.57 15.96
CA LYS A 5 20.91 18.07 15.12
C LYS A 5 19.88 19.20 15.05
N ASP A 6 19.67 19.78 13.88
CA ASP A 6 18.51 20.63 13.62
C ASP A 6 17.26 19.81 13.95
N MET A 7 16.59 20.15 15.05
CA MET A 7 15.37 19.50 15.52
C MET A 7 14.10 20.02 14.83
N ASP A 8 14.19 20.87 13.80
CA ASP A 8 13.02 21.48 13.15
C ASP A 8 12.95 21.20 11.63
N SER A 9 13.55 20.10 11.15
CA SER A 9 13.49 19.77 9.72
C SER A 9 12.27 18.92 9.38
N PHE A 10 11.22 19.55 8.85
CA PHE A 10 10.09 18.86 8.20
C PHE A 10 10.47 18.23 6.84
N ILE A 11 11.76 18.11 6.54
CA ILE A 11 12.24 17.48 5.31
C ILE A 11 12.31 15.96 5.51
N SER A 12 11.36 15.25 4.91
CA SER A 12 11.40 13.80 4.81
C SER A 12 12.49 13.36 3.83
N VAL A 13 13.43 12.56 4.29
CA VAL A 13 14.59 12.07 3.51
C VAL A 13 14.73 10.55 3.65
N ASN A 14 15.14 9.87 2.57
CA ASN A 14 15.48 8.45 2.67
C ASN A 14 16.62 8.23 3.67
N GLN A 15 16.50 7.18 4.47
CA GLN A 15 17.51 6.79 5.46
C GLN A 15 18.78 6.25 4.80
N GLU A 16 18.64 5.68 3.61
CA GLU A 16 19.71 5.05 2.84
C GLU A 16 19.76 5.62 1.42
N SER A 17 20.93 5.48 0.79
CA SER A 17 21.09 5.82 -0.63
C SER A 17 20.33 4.83 -1.50
N TYR A 18 19.94 5.26 -2.69
CA TYR A 18 19.29 4.38 -3.65
C TYR A 18 20.25 3.25 -4.08
N ASP A 19 19.79 2.00 -4.00
CA ASP A 19 20.51 0.80 -4.43
C ASP A 19 19.82 0.23 -5.68
N PRO A 20 20.22 0.67 -6.89
CA PRO A 20 19.67 0.16 -8.14
C PRO A 20 20.12 -1.26 -8.47
N ASP A 21 21.22 -1.75 -7.88
CA ASP A 21 21.81 -3.05 -8.21
C ASP A 21 21.24 -4.18 -7.34
N GLY A 22 20.62 -3.85 -6.21
CA GLY A 22 20.03 -4.82 -5.30
C GLY A 22 21.05 -5.55 -4.44
N LYS A 23 22.21 -4.94 -4.19
CA LYS A 23 23.28 -5.52 -3.36
C LYS A 23 22.87 -5.64 -1.90
N ASP A 24 22.02 -4.72 -1.44
CA ASP A 24 21.57 -4.63 -0.05
C ASP A 24 20.10 -5.04 0.13
N TYR A 25 19.53 -5.81 -0.82
CA TYR A 25 18.17 -6.34 -0.67
C TYR A 25 18.20 -7.60 0.20
N TYR A 26 17.38 -7.64 1.24
CA TYR A 26 17.25 -8.82 2.13
C TYR A 26 15.86 -8.96 2.73
N LEU A 27 15.44 -10.20 3.00
CA LEU A 27 14.20 -10.47 3.73
C LEU A 27 14.39 -10.38 5.24
N GLY A 28 13.31 -9.99 5.91
CA GLY A 28 13.27 -9.83 7.37
C GLY A 28 14.23 -8.78 7.90
N TYR A 29 14.41 -8.81 9.22
CA TYR A 29 15.29 -7.89 9.96
C TYR A 29 16.68 -8.50 10.16
N ARG A 30 17.71 -7.66 9.98
CA ARG A 30 19.10 -7.90 10.41
C ARG A 30 19.34 -7.25 11.77
N GLU A 31 20.52 -7.48 12.35
CA GLU A 31 20.89 -6.94 13.67
C GLU A 31 20.74 -5.41 13.78
N ALA A 32 21.08 -4.68 12.70
CA ALA A 32 20.91 -3.23 12.66
C ALA A 32 19.43 -2.79 12.71
N ASP A 33 18.53 -3.56 12.09
CA ASP A 33 17.09 -3.27 12.08
C ASP A 33 16.49 -3.42 13.48
N PHE A 34 16.97 -4.37 14.27
CA PHE A 34 16.54 -4.56 15.67
C PHE A 34 16.97 -3.42 16.60
N LYS A 35 17.91 -2.57 16.17
CA LYS A 35 18.32 -1.36 16.91
C LYS A 35 17.42 -0.15 16.61
N ARG A 36 16.50 -0.25 15.63
CA ARG A 36 15.55 0.82 15.28
C ARG A 36 14.50 0.96 16.39
N PRO A 37 14.03 2.18 16.71
CA PRO A 37 13.09 2.40 17.82
C PRO A 37 11.72 1.71 17.62
N PHE A 38 11.33 1.47 16.38
CA PHE A 38 10.10 0.78 16.00
C PHE A 38 10.28 -0.75 15.85
N ALA A 39 11.47 -1.30 16.13
CA ALA A 39 11.73 -2.74 15.98
C ALA A 39 10.82 -3.63 16.84
N LYS A 40 10.31 -3.11 17.96
CA LYS A 40 9.32 -3.78 18.81
C LYS A 40 8.03 -4.17 18.08
N TYR A 41 7.72 -3.53 16.94
CA TYR A 41 6.56 -3.84 16.11
C TYR A 41 6.84 -4.91 15.05
N TYR A 42 8.11 -5.28 14.84
CA TYR A 42 8.45 -6.34 13.90
C TYR A 42 8.02 -7.70 14.46
N ASN A 43 7.27 -8.45 13.67
CA ASN A 43 6.81 -9.79 14.04
C ASN A 43 6.70 -10.65 12.78
N PRO A 44 7.62 -11.59 12.52
CA PRO A 44 7.63 -12.38 11.28
C PRO A 44 6.46 -13.37 11.17
N VAL A 45 5.71 -13.61 12.25
CA VAL A 45 4.54 -14.51 12.22
C VAL A 45 3.37 -13.81 11.53
N THR A 46 3.03 -14.26 10.32
CA THR A 46 1.89 -13.74 9.55
C THR A 46 0.60 -14.49 9.89
N PRO A 47 -0.51 -13.79 10.18
CA PRO A 47 -1.80 -14.44 10.36
C PRO A 47 -2.26 -15.09 9.05
N ALA A 48 -3.11 -16.11 9.16
CA ALA A 48 -3.82 -16.63 8.00
C ALA A 48 -4.74 -15.55 7.40
N ILE A 49 -4.94 -15.61 6.08
CA ILE A 49 -5.92 -14.78 5.39
C ILE A 49 -7.34 -15.12 5.85
N SER A 50 -8.24 -14.13 5.85
CA SER A 50 -9.61 -14.33 6.34
C SER A 50 -10.39 -15.36 5.51
N ASP A 51 -11.40 -15.98 6.12
CA ASP A 51 -12.30 -16.91 5.43
C ASP A 51 -12.95 -16.30 4.18
N GLU A 52 -13.25 -14.99 4.21
CA GLU A 52 -13.82 -14.28 3.07
C GLU A 52 -12.84 -14.20 1.89
N VAL A 53 -11.56 -13.94 2.17
CA VAL A 53 -10.51 -13.93 1.14
C VAL A 53 -10.26 -15.34 0.62
N GLN A 54 -10.23 -16.36 1.50
CA GLN A 54 -10.08 -17.76 1.09
C GLN A 54 -11.22 -18.23 0.17
N LYS A 55 -12.47 -17.83 0.47
CA LYS A 55 -13.62 -18.08 -0.41
C LYS A 55 -13.48 -17.37 -1.74
N GLY A 56 -13.04 -16.12 -1.74
CA GLY A 56 -12.78 -15.34 -2.96
C GLY A 56 -11.73 -16.00 -3.86
N LEU A 57 -10.63 -16.49 -3.28
CA LEU A 57 -9.61 -17.27 -3.97
C LEU A 57 -10.16 -18.57 -4.56
N SER A 58 -10.93 -19.32 -3.77
CA SER A 58 -11.53 -20.59 -4.21
C SER A 58 -12.55 -20.41 -5.34
N ALA A 59 -13.17 -19.22 -5.43
CA ALA A 59 -14.08 -18.85 -6.51
C ALA A 59 -13.37 -18.22 -7.73
N SER A 60 -12.05 -18.02 -7.66
CA SER A 60 -11.26 -17.40 -8.72
C SER A 60 -10.67 -18.44 -9.69
N PRO A 61 -10.45 -18.09 -10.96
CA PRO A 61 -10.82 -16.82 -11.58
C PRO A 61 -12.34 -16.66 -11.75
N TRP A 62 -12.84 -15.45 -11.54
CA TRP A 62 -14.22 -15.09 -11.84
C TRP A 62 -14.41 -14.88 -13.35
N ALA A 63 -15.67 -14.85 -13.82
CA ALA A 63 -15.98 -14.49 -15.20
C ALA A 63 -15.48 -13.06 -15.51
N SER A 64 -14.86 -12.87 -16.68
CA SER A 64 -14.19 -11.61 -17.06
C SER A 64 -15.12 -10.39 -17.10
N SER A 65 -16.40 -10.59 -17.40
CA SER A 65 -17.44 -9.54 -17.42
C SER A 65 -17.78 -8.95 -16.05
N ILE A 66 -17.30 -9.57 -14.96
CA ILE A 66 -17.45 -9.08 -13.59
C ILE A 66 -16.32 -8.10 -13.24
N GLY A 67 -15.20 -8.16 -13.95
CA GLY A 67 -14.10 -7.23 -13.76
C GLY A 67 -14.39 -5.85 -14.35
N HIS A 68 -13.72 -4.85 -13.79
CA HIS A 68 -13.79 -3.45 -14.22
C HIS A 68 -12.39 -2.96 -14.56
N THR A 69 -12.26 -1.96 -15.41
CA THR A 69 -11.01 -1.26 -15.71
C THR A 69 -10.66 -0.22 -14.63
N PRO A 70 -9.41 0.29 -14.57
CA PRO A 70 -9.05 1.38 -13.65
C PRO A 70 -9.94 2.62 -13.82
N TRP A 71 -10.33 2.92 -15.06
CA TRP A 71 -11.12 4.11 -15.43
C TRP A 71 -12.58 4.03 -14.98
N GLU A 72 -13.06 2.82 -14.68
CA GLU A 72 -14.39 2.58 -14.11
C GLU A 72 -14.37 2.64 -12.57
N ALA A 73 -13.20 2.76 -11.93
CA ALA A 73 -13.08 2.87 -10.48
C ALA A 73 -13.82 4.09 -9.92
N LYS A 74 -13.89 5.20 -10.67
CA LYS A 74 -14.72 6.38 -10.33
C LYS A 74 -16.20 6.07 -10.12
N THR A 75 -16.69 4.98 -10.70
CA THR A 75 -18.07 4.50 -10.50
C THR A 75 -18.12 3.48 -9.37
N HIS A 76 -17.30 2.43 -9.44
CA HIS A 76 -17.45 1.26 -8.55
C HIS A 76 -16.79 1.41 -7.18
N MET A 77 -15.82 2.31 -7.03
CA MET A 77 -15.23 2.63 -5.72
C MET A 77 -16.01 3.72 -4.98
N LEU A 78 -16.84 4.50 -5.68
CA LEU A 78 -17.69 5.55 -5.08
C LEU A 78 -19.13 5.11 -4.85
N ARG A 79 -19.53 3.90 -5.24
CA ARG A 79 -20.88 3.40 -4.97
C ARG A 79 -21.04 2.98 -3.52
N SER A 80 -22.26 3.11 -3.02
CA SER A 80 -22.68 2.48 -1.77
C SER A 80 -22.72 0.96 -1.93
N GLY A 81 -22.48 0.25 -0.83
CA GLY A 81 -22.44 -1.21 -0.80
C GLY A 81 -21.20 -1.79 -1.49
N TYR A 82 -21.38 -2.92 -2.16
CA TYR A 82 -20.29 -3.73 -2.71
C TYR A 82 -20.53 -4.06 -4.19
N THR A 83 -19.45 -4.38 -4.88
CA THR A 83 -19.47 -5.03 -6.20
C THR A 83 -19.60 -6.55 -6.04
N LEU A 84 -19.82 -7.28 -7.15
CA LEU A 84 -19.85 -8.74 -7.11
C LEU A 84 -18.49 -9.34 -6.71
N LEU A 85 -17.39 -8.68 -7.11
CA LEU A 85 -16.03 -9.11 -6.84
C LEU A 85 -15.35 -8.16 -5.84
N GLU A 86 -15.47 -8.47 -4.54
CA GLU A 86 -14.73 -7.81 -3.46
C GLU A 86 -13.49 -8.60 -3.00
N ASN A 87 -13.44 -9.90 -3.30
CA ASN A 87 -12.32 -10.79 -2.99
C ASN A 87 -12.11 -11.79 -4.14
N GLY A 88 -10.90 -11.82 -4.72
CA GLY A 88 -10.54 -12.71 -5.81
C GLY A 88 -9.97 -11.97 -7.01
N TYR A 89 -9.91 -12.65 -8.16
CA TYR A 89 -9.34 -12.09 -9.38
C TYR A 89 -10.05 -12.60 -10.64
N THR A 90 -9.85 -11.88 -11.74
CA THR A 90 -10.24 -12.28 -13.10
C THR A 90 -9.33 -11.61 -14.12
N THR A 91 -9.37 -12.06 -15.37
CA THR A 91 -8.64 -11.46 -16.49
C THR A 91 -9.63 -10.71 -17.37
N LEU A 92 -9.42 -9.41 -17.55
CA LEU A 92 -10.25 -8.57 -18.42
C LEU A 92 -10.06 -8.97 -19.90
N PRO A 93 -10.99 -8.59 -20.79
CA PRO A 93 -10.91 -8.93 -22.22
C PRO A 93 -9.62 -8.45 -22.91
N ASP A 94 -8.98 -7.40 -22.41
CA ASP A 94 -7.71 -6.87 -22.94
C ASP A 94 -6.46 -7.54 -22.37
N GLY A 95 -6.63 -8.60 -21.57
CA GLY A 95 -5.55 -9.34 -20.92
C GLY A 95 -5.06 -8.72 -19.61
N THR A 96 -5.62 -7.59 -19.16
CA THR A 96 -5.29 -7.00 -17.85
C THR A 96 -5.84 -7.87 -16.73
N LEU A 97 -5.00 -8.23 -15.77
CA LEU A 97 -5.42 -8.95 -14.58
C LEU A 97 -6.09 -7.97 -13.60
N TYR A 98 -7.35 -8.20 -13.26
CA TYR A 98 -8.11 -7.44 -12.27
C TYR A 98 -8.22 -8.22 -10.96
N ILE A 99 -7.83 -7.59 -9.85
CA ILE A 99 -7.80 -8.20 -8.53
C ILE A 99 -8.57 -7.31 -7.56
N ALA A 100 -9.33 -7.94 -6.66
CA ALA A 100 -10.00 -7.29 -5.55
C ALA A 100 -9.69 -8.00 -4.24
N VAL A 101 -9.40 -7.23 -3.20
CA VAL A 101 -9.24 -7.73 -1.83
C VAL A 101 -9.94 -6.79 -0.88
N ARG A 102 -10.76 -7.34 0.01
CA ARG A 102 -11.41 -6.61 1.09
C ARG A 102 -10.91 -7.14 2.43
N THR A 103 -10.46 -6.24 3.29
CA THR A 103 -9.93 -6.59 4.62
C THR A 103 -10.60 -5.73 5.68
N SER A 104 -11.04 -6.35 6.77
CA SER A 104 -11.55 -5.62 7.94
C SER A 104 -10.39 -4.95 8.68
N ILE A 105 -10.48 -3.64 8.89
CA ILE A 105 -9.45 -2.81 9.56
C ILE A 105 -10.10 -1.88 10.59
N PRO A 106 -10.88 -2.40 11.56
CA PRO A 106 -11.80 -1.61 12.39
C PRO A 106 -11.12 -0.48 13.16
N GLN A 107 -9.81 -0.60 13.40
CA GLN A 107 -9.03 0.30 14.23
C GLN A 107 -8.20 1.33 13.44
N ILE A 108 -8.13 1.26 12.11
CA ILE A 108 -7.26 2.11 11.28
C ILE A 108 -8.08 3.21 10.60
N THR A 109 -7.87 4.46 11.00
CA THR A 109 -8.51 5.63 10.35
C THR A 109 -7.86 5.95 8.99
N GLY A 110 -8.54 6.74 8.17
CA GLY A 110 -7.96 7.28 6.94
C GLY A 110 -6.67 8.08 7.18
N ASP A 111 -6.62 8.93 8.20
CA ASP A 111 -5.42 9.70 8.55
C ASP A 111 -4.25 8.80 8.93
N ALA A 112 -4.50 7.80 9.77
CA ALA A 112 -3.51 6.80 10.13
C ALA A 112 -2.97 6.05 8.90
N TYR A 113 -3.86 5.74 7.96
CA TYR A 113 -3.50 5.09 6.71
C TYR A 113 -2.66 5.99 5.79
N ASN A 114 -3.02 7.27 5.66
CA ASN A 114 -2.26 8.26 4.87
C ASN A 114 -0.88 8.56 5.49
N TRP A 115 -0.82 8.74 6.81
CA TRP A 115 0.44 8.91 7.55
C TRP A 115 1.41 7.76 7.27
N TRP A 116 0.91 6.52 7.33
CA TRP A 116 1.72 5.34 7.06
C TRP A 116 2.42 5.44 5.70
N PHE A 117 1.67 5.76 4.64
CA PHE A 117 2.21 5.90 3.27
C PHE A 117 3.18 7.07 3.12
N GLY A 118 3.12 8.11 3.95
CA GLY A 118 4.20 9.10 4.01
C GLY A 118 5.46 8.55 4.72
N TRP A 119 5.26 7.79 5.80
CA TRP A 119 6.31 7.41 6.76
C TRP A 119 7.15 6.21 6.35
N HIS A 120 6.55 5.17 5.76
CA HIS A 120 7.25 3.90 5.50
C HIS A 120 8.12 3.92 4.23
N LEU A 121 7.89 4.86 3.31
CA LEU A 121 8.54 4.87 1.98
C LEU A 121 10.04 5.16 2.03
N THR A 122 10.52 5.77 3.12
CA THR A 122 11.88 6.31 3.22
C THR A 122 12.86 5.40 3.97
N ASP A 123 12.43 4.20 4.37
CA ASP A 123 13.21 3.30 5.20
C ASP A 123 12.77 1.84 4.99
N THR A 124 13.68 1.03 4.44
CA THR A 124 13.46 -0.41 4.20
C THR A 124 12.99 -1.16 5.45
N SER A 125 13.52 -0.81 6.63
CA SER A 125 13.11 -1.47 7.89
C SER A 125 11.66 -1.13 8.26
N ARG A 126 11.19 0.10 8.00
CA ARG A 126 9.77 0.47 8.18
C ARG A 126 8.88 -0.28 7.20
N TYR A 127 9.29 -0.37 5.93
CA TYR A 127 8.53 -1.09 4.91
C TYR A 127 8.31 -2.56 5.30
N LYS A 128 9.34 -3.19 5.87
CA LYS A 128 9.33 -4.58 6.35
C LYS A 128 8.38 -4.85 7.52
N LEU A 129 8.02 -3.84 8.31
CA LEU A 129 7.00 -4.03 9.35
C LEU A 129 5.67 -4.49 8.73
N TRP A 130 5.34 -3.96 7.54
CA TRP A 130 4.09 -4.25 6.84
C TRP A 130 3.96 -5.71 6.46
N ASN A 131 4.96 -6.24 5.76
CA ASN A 131 5.04 -7.64 5.36
C ASN A 131 6.46 -8.20 5.59
N PRO A 132 6.73 -8.77 6.76
CA PRO A 132 8.09 -9.19 7.16
C PRO A 132 8.61 -10.39 6.37
N ILE A 133 7.73 -11.12 5.69
CA ILE A 133 8.09 -12.31 4.90
C ILE A 133 8.20 -12.04 3.40
N ALA A 134 7.85 -10.83 2.94
CA ALA A 134 7.81 -10.51 1.51
C ALA A 134 8.57 -9.23 1.14
N HIS A 135 8.53 -8.20 2.00
CA HIS A 135 9.15 -6.91 1.70
C HIS A 135 10.66 -7.00 1.89
N GLN A 136 11.40 -6.64 0.84
CA GLN A 136 12.85 -6.80 0.82
C GLN A 136 13.59 -5.46 0.82
N TYR A 137 13.05 -4.47 0.11
CA TYR A 137 13.65 -3.15 -0.09
C TYR A 137 12.59 -2.08 -0.34
N ALA A 138 12.83 -0.86 0.14
CA ALA A 138 12.06 0.33 -0.24
C ALA A 138 12.94 1.58 -0.30
N TRP A 139 12.70 2.40 -1.32
CA TRP A 139 13.28 3.73 -1.47
C TRP A 139 12.33 4.65 -2.22
N ARG A 140 12.26 5.92 -1.82
CA ARG A 140 11.37 6.92 -2.42
C ARG A 140 12.12 7.85 -3.36
N TYR A 141 11.64 7.99 -4.59
CA TYR A 141 11.97 9.12 -5.46
C TYR A 141 10.89 10.21 -5.35
N PRO A 142 11.25 11.51 -5.27
CA PRO A 142 12.60 12.06 -5.09
C PRO A 142 13.16 11.76 -3.69
N ASN A 143 14.48 11.89 -3.51
CA ASN A 143 15.15 11.53 -2.26
C ASN A 143 14.62 12.29 -1.02
N THR A 144 14.31 13.57 -1.22
CA THR A 144 13.81 14.48 -0.18
C THR A 144 12.42 15.00 -0.53
N MET A 145 11.65 15.38 0.47
CA MET A 145 10.37 16.06 0.32
C MET A 145 10.12 16.93 1.54
N ASP A 146 9.77 18.18 1.31
CA ASP A 146 9.35 19.10 2.37
C ASP A 146 7.89 18.85 2.77
N TRP A 147 7.64 18.53 4.03
CA TRP A 147 6.31 18.29 4.60
C TRP A 147 5.69 19.49 5.31
N SER A 148 6.40 20.63 5.44
CA SER A 148 6.02 21.77 6.30
C SER A 148 4.59 22.27 6.08
N ASN A 149 4.10 22.23 4.83
CA ASN A 149 2.77 22.70 4.45
C ASN A 149 1.97 21.64 3.69
N LYS A 150 2.19 20.36 4.01
CA LYS A 150 1.53 19.22 3.33
C LYS A 150 0.57 18.49 4.24
N SER A 151 -0.66 18.31 3.77
CA SER A 151 -1.60 17.32 4.30
C SER A 151 -1.02 15.91 4.19
N LEU A 152 -1.56 14.95 4.95
CA LEU A 152 -1.05 13.57 4.97
C LEU A 152 -0.99 12.92 3.57
N PRO A 153 -1.99 13.06 2.68
CA PRO A 153 -1.89 12.57 1.30
C PRO A 153 -0.79 13.24 0.48
N GLU A 154 -0.62 14.56 0.62
CA GLU A 154 0.39 15.32 -0.12
C GLU A 154 1.83 14.92 0.22
N ARG A 155 2.03 14.25 1.37
CA ARG A 155 3.33 13.73 1.83
C ARG A 155 3.83 12.50 1.04
N TYR A 156 2.99 11.89 0.19
CA TYR A 156 3.39 10.78 -0.69
C TYR A 156 2.90 10.91 -2.13
N ILE A 157 1.83 11.66 -2.42
CA ILE A 157 1.39 11.91 -3.80
C ILE A 157 2.52 12.60 -4.59
N ASN A 158 2.66 12.23 -5.88
CA ASN A 158 3.74 12.63 -6.78
C ASN A 158 5.13 12.11 -6.37
N THR A 159 5.18 11.00 -5.63
CA THR A 159 6.41 10.25 -5.36
C THR A 159 6.35 8.87 -6.00
N TYR A 160 7.52 8.24 -6.13
CA TYR A 160 7.69 6.92 -6.70
C TYR A 160 8.31 6.02 -5.64
N SER A 161 7.60 4.98 -5.26
CA SER A 161 8.11 3.93 -4.39
C SER A 161 8.86 2.92 -5.24
N PHE A 162 10.18 2.89 -5.11
CA PHE A 162 11.04 1.86 -5.68
C PHE A 162 11.19 0.75 -4.65
N ILE A 163 10.60 -0.41 -4.94
CA ILE A 163 10.52 -1.53 -4.00
C ILE A 163 11.02 -2.80 -4.65
N SER A 164 11.53 -3.71 -3.83
CA SER A 164 11.72 -5.11 -4.21
C SER A 164 11.01 -5.97 -3.20
N GLU A 165 10.13 -6.82 -3.68
CA GLU A 165 9.31 -7.68 -2.83
C GLU A 165 8.95 -8.99 -3.51
N PHE A 166 8.56 -9.95 -2.69
CA PHE A 166 8.06 -11.24 -3.13
C PHE A 166 6.54 -11.20 -3.26
N ILE A 167 6.05 -11.49 -4.46
CA ILE A 167 4.64 -11.85 -4.70
C ILE A 167 4.63 -13.36 -4.96
N GLY A 168 4.16 -14.13 -3.98
CA GLY A 168 4.31 -15.58 -4.01
C GLY A 168 5.80 -15.96 -3.91
N ASN A 169 6.30 -16.73 -4.87
CA ASN A 169 7.72 -17.12 -4.92
C ASN A 169 8.57 -16.20 -5.81
N ASP A 170 7.94 -15.26 -6.51
CA ASP A 170 8.63 -14.38 -7.46
C ASP A 170 9.03 -13.07 -6.78
N CYS A 171 10.33 -12.81 -6.73
CA CYS A 171 10.85 -11.53 -6.31
C CYS A 171 11.06 -10.63 -7.53
N SER A 172 10.58 -9.39 -7.46
CA SER A 172 10.75 -8.43 -8.54
C SER A 172 10.92 -7.02 -8.00
N LYS A 173 11.67 -6.21 -8.74
CA LYS A 173 11.62 -4.74 -8.58
C LYS A 173 10.25 -4.25 -9.02
N LEU A 174 9.69 -3.29 -8.32
CA LEU A 174 8.48 -2.61 -8.72
C LEU A 174 8.60 -1.11 -8.50
N THR A 175 7.89 -0.35 -9.33
CA THR A 175 7.58 1.04 -9.06
C THR A 175 6.11 1.19 -8.77
N VAL A 176 5.78 1.86 -7.66
CA VAL A 176 4.45 2.45 -7.43
C VAL A 176 4.58 3.96 -7.50
N ALA A 177 4.06 4.59 -8.55
CA ALA A 177 4.00 6.04 -8.66
C ALA A 177 2.68 6.54 -8.09
N PHE A 178 2.72 7.20 -6.94
CA PHE A 178 1.52 7.68 -6.24
C PHE A 178 0.96 8.92 -6.91
N ILE A 179 -0.35 8.90 -7.15
CA ILE A 179 -1.06 9.91 -7.95
C ILE A 179 -2.29 10.39 -7.21
N ASP A 180 -2.82 11.56 -7.58
CA ASP A 180 -4.11 12.00 -7.05
C ASP A 180 -5.23 11.10 -7.59
N PRO A 181 -6.20 10.64 -6.76
CA PRO A 181 -7.35 9.90 -7.24
C PRO A 181 -8.10 10.55 -8.42
N GLN A 182 -8.07 11.89 -8.52
CA GLN A 182 -8.67 12.64 -9.63
C GLN A 182 -8.10 12.26 -10.99
N GLU A 183 -6.86 11.74 -11.08
CA GLU A 183 -6.26 11.30 -12.34
C GLU A 183 -6.99 10.07 -12.93
N LEU A 184 -7.71 9.29 -12.11
CA LEU A 184 -8.64 8.24 -12.57
C LEU A 184 -10.09 8.72 -12.68
N GLY A 185 -10.31 10.04 -12.60
CA GLY A 185 -11.63 10.66 -12.63
C GLY A 185 -12.45 10.47 -11.36
N ILE A 186 -11.79 10.15 -10.24
CA ILE A 186 -12.46 9.93 -8.94
C ILE A 186 -12.83 11.29 -8.34
N ASP A 187 -14.13 11.49 -8.12
CA ASP A 187 -14.68 12.69 -7.52
C ASP A 187 -14.57 12.65 -5.99
N LYS A 188 -13.58 13.35 -5.45
CA LYS A 188 -13.31 13.43 -4.00
C LYS A 188 -14.43 14.12 -3.20
N SER A 189 -15.31 14.90 -3.85
CA SER A 189 -16.44 15.53 -3.14
C SER A 189 -17.44 14.51 -2.58
N LYS A 190 -17.45 13.29 -3.12
CA LYS A 190 -18.32 12.19 -2.68
C LYS A 190 -17.75 11.40 -1.50
N PHE A 191 -16.53 11.70 -1.04
CA PHE A 191 -15.86 10.87 -0.05
C PHE A 191 -16.60 10.83 1.27
N GLU A 192 -17.02 12.00 1.78
CA GLU A 192 -17.72 12.09 3.07
C GLU A 192 -19.06 11.33 3.03
N GLU A 193 -19.86 11.54 1.98
CA GLU A 193 -21.15 10.86 1.79
C GLU A 193 -20.99 9.33 1.75
N GLN A 194 -19.90 8.84 1.17
CA GLN A 194 -19.63 7.41 1.01
C GLN A 194 -18.75 6.82 2.14
N GLY A 195 -18.45 7.62 3.17
CA GLY A 195 -17.61 7.22 4.30
C GLY A 195 -16.15 6.91 3.92
N ILE A 196 -15.64 7.42 2.80
CA ILE A 196 -14.28 7.19 2.35
C ILE A 196 -13.34 8.11 3.13
N GLU A 197 -12.50 7.54 4.00
CA GLU A 197 -11.58 8.31 4.83
C GLU A 197 -10.18 8.47 4.20
N ALA A 198 -9.79 7.55 3.32
CA ALA A 198 -8.54 7.64 2.55
C ALA A 198 -8.63 6.86 1.25
N MET A 199 -7.90 7.30 0.23
CA MET A 199 -7.74 6.60 -1.03
C MET A 199 -6.32 6.78 -1.57
N VAL A 200 -5.52 5.72 -1.46
CA VAL A 200 -4.16 5.67 -2.04
C VAL A 200 -4.27 5.10 -3.44
N VAL A 201 -3.77 5.82 -4.44
CA VAL A 201 -3.80 5.42 -5.85
C VAL A 201 -2.38 5.47 -6.40
N GLY A 202 -2.01 4.47 -7.19
CA GLY A 202 -0.70 4.46 -7.82
C GLY A 202 -0.70 3.77 -9.18
N ARG A 203 0.17 4.24 -10.07
CA ARG A 203 0.55 3.52 -11.30
C ARG A 203 1.59 2.47 -10.96
N ILE A 204 1.47 1.29 -11.53
CA ILE A 204 2.38 0.17 -11.25
C ILE A 204 3.27 -0.10 -12.46
N LYS A 205 4.55 -0.29 -12.20
CA LYS A 205 5.48 -0.94 -13.13
C LYS A 205 6.13 -2.11 -12.42
N VAL A 206 6.03 -3.29 -13.02
CA VAL A 206 6.73 -4.50 -12.57
C VAL A 206 8.06 -4.63 -13.33
N GLY A 207 9.08 -5.12 -12.64
CA GLY A 207 10.41 -5.45 -13.16
C GLY A 207 11.44 -4.31 -13.11
N GLU A 208 11.02 -3.07 -12.90
CA GLU A 208 11.91 -1.90 -13.06
C GLU A 208 11.57 -0.76 -12.08
N HIS A 209 12.60 0.01 -11.72
CA HIS A 209 12.48 1.29 -11.03
C HIS A 209 12.49 2.43 -12.05
N ILE A 210 11.34 3.06 -12.31
CA ILE A 210 11.18 4.09 -13.34
C ILE A 210 10.43 5.31 -12.80
N THR A 211 10.61 6.47 -13.41
CA THR A 211 9.84 7.69 -13.07
C THR A 211 8.94 8.16 -14.22
N SER A 212 8.94 7.47 -15.35
CA SER A 212 8.13 7.77 -16.53
C SER A 212 7.93 6.52 -17.39
N GLY A 213 6.96 6.53 -18.30
CA GLY A 213 6.72 5.39 -19.21
C GLY A 213 5.77 4.32 -18.66
N PHE A 214 4.82 4.69 -17.79
CA PHE A 214 3.76 3.80 -17.33
C PHE A 214 2.76 3.48 -18.45
N ASP A 215 2.22 2.26 -18.45
CA ASP A 215 1.39 1.69 -19.53
C ASP A 215 -0.06 2.20 -19.57
N ASN A 216 -0.45 3.03 -18.60
CA ASN A 216 -1.81 3.54 -18.43
C ASN A 216 -2.90 2.45 -18.30
N LYS A 217 -2.49 1.23 -17.88
CA LYS A 217 -3.35 0.07 -17.62
C LYS A 217 -3.13 -0.50 -16.23
N SER A 218 -1.90 -0.41 -15.73
CA SER A 218 -1.48 -1.01 -14.48
C SER A 218 -1.58 -0.01 -13.31
N PHE A 219 -2.48 -0.28 -12.37
CA PHE A 219 -2.78 0.60 -11.25
C PHE A 219 -3.07 -0.20 -9.98
N LEU A 220 -2.94 0.47 -8.83
CA LEU A 220 -3.58 0.06 -7.58
C LEU A 220 -4.48 1.17 -7.03
N ILE A 221 -5.48 0.75 -6.26
CA ILE A 221 -6.24 1.59 -5.35
C ILE A 221 -6.35 0.86 -4.02
N HIS A 222 -6.06 1.56 -2.91
CA HIS A 222 -6.45 1.16 -1.57
C HIS A 222 -7.40 2.20 -0.99
N GLN A 223 -8.63 1.80 -0.69
CA GLN A 223 -9.66 2.66 -0.12
C GLN A 223 -9.95 2.26 1.33
N VAL A 224 -9.76 3.20 2.27
CA VAL A 224 -10.28 3.06 3.63
C VAL A 224 -11.70 3.60 3.66
N ARG A 225 -12.67 2.76 4.01
CA ARG A 225 -14.08 3.13 4.11
C ARG A 225 -14.62 2.85 5.52
N ARG A 226 -15.22 3.87 6.13
CA ARG A 226 -16.01 3.79 7.35
C ARG A 226 -17.42 3.31 7.01
N LYS A 227 -17.83 2.22 7.64
CA LYS A 227 -19.17 1.64 7.51
C LYS A 227 -20.18 2.37 8.43
N PRO A 228 -21.50 2.21 8.20
CA PRO A 228 -22.53 2.79 9.06
C PRO A 228 -22.47 2.34 10.53
N ASP A 229 -21.89 1.16 10.81
CA ASP A 229 -21.67 0.64 12.16
C ASP A 229 -20.44 1.26 12.86
N GLY A 230 -19.72 2.17 12.19
CA GLY A 230 -18.54 2.84 12.70
C GLY A 230 -17.23 2.07 12.51
N GLU A 231 -17.28 0.79 12.13
CA GLU A 231 -16.09 0.03 11.77
C GLU A 231 -15.54 0.46 10.41
N ARG A 232 -14.30 0.06 10.13
CA ARG A 232 -13.59 0.41 8.89
C ARG A 232 -13.16 -0.83 8.15
N GLU A 233 -13.17 -0.72 6.84
CA GLU A 233 -12.66 -1.73 5.92
C GLU A 233 -11.68 -1.11 4.93
N LEU A 234 -10.81 -1.95 4.40
CA LEU A 234 -9.92 -1.63 3.30
C LEU A 234 -10.38 -2.37 2.05
N ARG A 235 -10.63 -1.62 0.99
CA ARG A 235 -10.97 -2.16 -0.33
C ARG A 235 -9.80 -1.89 -1.28
N SER A 236 -9.06 -2.94 -1.60
CA SER A 236 -7.94 -2.91 -2.52
C SER A 236 -8.41 -3.34 -3.91
N ARG A 237 -7.91 -2.67 -4.95
CA ARG A 237 -8.03 -3.06 -6.35
C ARG A 237 -6.68 -2.98 -7.03
N PHE A 238 -6.37 -3.97 -7.85
CA PHE A 238 -5.18 -3.95 -8.69
C PHE A 238 -5.57 -4.27 -10.13
N TRP A 239 -4.87 -3.61 -11.04
CA TRP A 239 -4.87 -3.88 -12.46
C TRP A 239 -3.43 -4.07 -12.86
N ILE A 240 -3.09 -5.22 -13.46
CA ILE A 240 -1.72 -5.51 -13.88
C ILE A 240 -1.77 -6.05 -15.32
N ALA A 241 -1.28 -5.26 -16.26
CA ALA A 241 -1.23 -5.66 -17.66
C ALA A 241 -0.23 -6.80 -17.86
N GLY A 242 -0.62 -7.85 -18.59
CA GLY A 242 0.25 -8.97 -18.93
C GLY A 242 0.56 -9.93 -17.77
N ALA A 243 -0.04 -9.75 -16.59
CA ALA A 243 0.11 -10.68 -15.48
C ALA A 243 -0.72 -11.95 -15.67
N THR A 244 -0.23 -13.06 -15.12
CA THR A 244 -0.89 -14.37 -15.20
C THR A 244 -1.91 -14.55 -14.07
N PRO A 245 -2.87 -15.49 -14.21
CA PRO A 245 -3.76 -15.87 -13.11
C PRO A 245 -3.03 -16.28 -11.81
N GLN A 246 -1.84 -16.86 -11.90
CA GLN A 246 -1.03 -17.22 -10.73
C GLN A 246 -0.61 -15.98 -9.93
N VAL A 247 -0.17 -14.91 -10.62
CA VAL A 247 0.09 -13.61 -9.99
C VAL A 247 -1.18 -13.07 -9.32
N GLY A 248 -2.35 -13.35 -9.90
CA GLY A 248 -3.65 -12.99 -9.32
C GLY A 248 -3.91 -13.65 -7.98
N HIS A 249 -3.67 -14.96 -7.90
CA HIS A 249 -3.74 -15.70 -6.64
C HIS A 249 -2.76 -15.12 -5.61
N ASP A 250 -1.49 -14.99 -6.00
CA ASP A 250 -0.41 -14.63 -5.08
C ASP A 250 -0.54 -13.19 -4.57
N LEU A 251 -0.99 -12.26 -5.42
CA LEU A 251 -1.21 -10.87 -5.03
C LEU A 251 -2.44 -10.71 -4.13
N VAL A 252 -3.49 -11.54 -4.30
CA VAL A 252 -4.62 -11.57 -3.34
C VAL A 252 -4.13 -11.99 -1.95
N VAL A 253 -3.33 -13.05 -1.87
CA VAL A 253 -2.76 -13.55 -0.59
C VAL A 253 -1.84 -12.50 0.03
N HIS A 254 -0.91 -11.97 -0.75
CA HIS A 254 0.06 -10.95 -0.33
C HIS A 254 -0.65 -9.71 0.24
N CYS A 255 -1.58 -9.13 -0.52
CA CYS A 255 -2.38 -7.99 -0.07
C CYS A 255 -3.18 -8.32 1.19
N ALA A 256 -3.82 -9.49 1.28
CA ALA A 256 -4.62 -9.83 2.46
C ALA A 256 -3.78 -9.95 3.74
N ILE A 257 -2.55 -10.50 3.65
CA ILE A 257 -1.61 -10.58 4.76
C ILE A 257 -1.20 -9.17 5.21
N GLU A 258 -0.78 -8.32 4.29
CA GLU A 258 -0.33 -6.95 4.57
C GLU A 258 -1.37 -6.11 5.26
N MET A 259 -2.58 -6.10 4.73
CA MET A 259 -3.62 -5.20 5.19
C MET A 259 -4.17 -5.65 6.55
N SER A 260 -4.19 -6.96 6.81
CA SER A 260 -4.53 -7.52 8.12
C SER A 260 -3.45 -7.18 9.17
N ARG A 261 -2.18 -7.24 8.80
CA ARG A 261 -1.06 -6.93 9.71
C ARG A 261 -0.93 -5.46 10.07
N LYS A 262 -1.21 -4.56 9.13
CA LYS A 262 -1.23 -3.10 9.41
C LYS A 262 -2.19 -2.78 10.56
N SER A 263 -3.32 -3.50 10.63
CA SER A 263 -4.29 -3.45 11.73
C SER A 263 -3.69 -3.88 13.08
N CYS A 264 -2.81 -4.88 13.09
CA CYS A 264 -2.11 -5.34 14.30
C CYS A 264 -1.03 -4.35 14.77
N ILE A 265 -0.31 -3.72 13.84
CA ILE A 265 0.71 -2.71 14.16
C ILE A 265 0.03 -1.47 14.74
N HIS A 266 -1.05 -0.99 14.12
CA HIS A 266 -1.79 0.18 14.60
C HIS A 266 -2.52 -0.07 15.92
N SER A 267 -3.11 -1.25 16.14
CA SER A 267 -3.80 -1.55 17.40
C SER A 267 -2.82 -1.63 18.59
N ARG A 268 -1.59 -2.11 18.38
CA ARG A 268 -0.51 -2.05 19.38
C ARG A 268 0.13 -0.66 19.51
N GLY A 269 0.04 0.15 18.46
CA GLY A 269 0.47 1.55 18.44
C GLY A 269 -0.58 2.55 18.95
N LYS A 270 -1.83 2.16 19.21
CA LYS A 270 -2.91 3.11 19.61
C LYS A 270 -2.63 3.87 20.90
N ALA A 271 -1.86 3.30 21.82
CA ALA A 271 -1.39 4.01 23.03
C ALA A 271 -0.27 5.02 22.72
N GLU A 272 0.41 4.86 21.59
CA GLU A 272 1.53 5.67 21.10
C GLU A 272 1.18 6.41 19.80
N TYR A 273 -0.10 6.46 19.39
CA TYR A 273 -0.52 7.10 18.13
C TYR A 273 -0.41 8.64 18.19
N GLY A 274 -0.41 9.19 19.41
CA GLY A 274 0.07 10.54 19.68
C GLY A 274 1.60 10.62 19.68
N GLN A 275 2.28 9.59 20.22
CA GLN A 275 3.76 9.58 20.35
C GLN A 275 4.53 9.27 19.06
N LEU A 276 3.93 8.62 18.05
CA LEU A 276 4.56 8.41 16.74
C LEU A 276 4.51 9.68 15.87
N ILE A 277 3.61 10.62 16.20
CA ILE A 277 3.69 12.00 15.72
C ILE A 277 4.80 12.72 16.50
N ASP A 278 4.86 12.55 17.84
CA ASP A 278 5.89 13.16 18.70
C ASP A 278 7.32 12.57 18.58
N MET A 279 7.51 11.50 17.79
CA MET A 279 8.84 10.88 17.56
C MET A 279 9.45 11.25 16.21
N VAL A 280 8.72 11.98 15.36
CA VAL A 280 9.14 12.36 14.01
C VAL A 280 8.90 13.86 13.73
N GLU A 281 8.30 14.60 14.66
CA GLU A 281 8.58 16.02 14.90
C GLU A 281 9.69 16.13 15.96
#